data_AF-A0A6A4UDG3-F1
#
_entry.id   AF-A0A6A4UDG3-F1
#
_cell.length_a   1.000
_cell.length_b   1.000
_cell.length_c   1.000
_cell.angle_alpha   90.00
_cell.angle_beta   90.00
_cell.angle_gamma   90.00
#
_symmetry.space_group_name_H-M   'P 1'
#
loop_
_entity.id
_entity.type
_entity.pdbx_description
1 polymer ?
#
loop_
_entity_poly.entity_id
_entity_poly.type
_entity_poly.pdbx_seq_one_letter_code
_entity_poly.pdbx_strand_id
1 'polypeptide(L)'
;MVLASARDLPSRLFALALALISILAYWQVTSAAFYVAGGIAVVLFIRSFRVPAPAKVVIAEIAGASMFIYLTHYQMISLVDKLFGHHMPWLALILSIITGIIGAHIYAWAERFVLKPRRRAEAVPAE
;
A
#
# COMPACT_ATOMS: atom_id res chain seq x y z
N MET A 1 -3.19 13.95 2.27
CA MET A 1 -3.49 13.92 0.81
C MET A 1 -2.98 15.19 0.11
N VAL A 2 -1.72 15.60 0.36
CA VAL A 2 -1.18 16.91 -0.10
C VAL A 2 -0.45 16.77 -1.45
N LEU A 3 0.32 15.69 -1.64
CA LEU A 3 1.04 15.40 -2.89
C LEU A 3 0.10 15.21 -4.10
N ALA A 4 -1.05 14.55 -3.89
CA ALA A 4 -2.03 14.29 -4.95
C ALA A 4 -2.81 15.54 -5.42
N SER A 5 -2.75 16.64 -4.66
CA SER A 5 -3.47 17.88 -4.97
C SER A 5 -2.62 18.87 -5.78
N ALA A 6 -1.32 18.63 -5.92
CA ALA A 6 -0.40 19.49 -6.65
C ALA A 6 -0.60 19.40 -8.18
N ARG A 7 -1.57 20.17 -8.70
CA ARG A 7 -1.86 20.21 -10.13
C ARG A 7 -0.87 21.08 -10.89
N ASP A 8 -0.41 22.16 -10.25
CA ASP A 8 0.45 23.18 -10.84
C ASP A 8 1.94 22.86 -10.64
N LEU A 9 2.76 23.28 -11.60
CA LEU A 9 4.21 23.05 -11.59
C LEU A 9 4.90 23.59 -10.32
N PRO A 10 4.57 24.79 -9.80
CA PRO A 10 5.13 25.29 -8.55
C PRO A 10 4.76 24.42 -7.34
N SER A 11 3.50 23.97 -7.25
CA SER A 11 3.04 23.11 -6.17
C SER A 11 3.72 21.74 -6.18
N ARG A 12 4.00 21.19 -7.37
CA ARG A 12 4.73 19.93 -7.52
C ARG A 12 6.19 20.07 -7.10
N LEU A 13 6.85 21.14 -7.51
CA LEU A 13 8.23 21.42 -7.10
C LEU A 13 8.33 21.62 -5.58
N PHE A 14 7.40 22.37 -4.99
CA PHE A 14 7.34 22.55 -3.55
C PHE A 14 7.11 21.21 -2.82
N ALA A 15 6.15 20.41 -3.27
CA ALA A 15 5.86 19.13 -2.67
C ALA A 15 7.02 18.14 -2.81
N LEU A 16 7.73 18.16 -3.94
CA LEU A 16 8.97 17.40 -4.15
C LEU A 16 10.05 17.85 -3.17
N ALA A 17 10.32 19.15 -3.08
CA ALA A 17 11.35 19.70 -2.20
C ALA A 17 11.08 19.34 -0.74
N LEU A 18 9.84 19.53 -0.27
CA LEU A 18 9.44 19.17 1.09
C LEU A 18 9.63 17.67 1.34
N ALA A 19 9.19 16.83 0.39
CA ALA A 19 9.34 15.38 0.50
C ALA A 19 10.82 14.95 0.56
N LEU A 20 11.68 15.52 -0.29
CA LEU A 20 13.11 15.23 -0.28
C LEU A 20 13.77 15.61 1.04
N ILE A 21 13.42 16.76 1.61
CA ILE A 21 13.92 17.19 2.93
C ILE A 21 13.48 16.20 4.01
N SER A 22 12.19 15.81 4.03
CA SER A 22 11.68 14.85 5.02
C SER A 22 12.34 13.48 4.90
N ILE A 23 12.52 12.99 3.67
CA ILE A 23 13.18 11.71 3.39
C ILE A 23 14.63 11.74 3.87
N LEU A 24 15.38 12.79 3.53
CA LEU A 24 16.78 12.90 3.89
C LEU A 24 16.95 13.04 5.40
N ALA A 25 16.07 13.80 6.08
CA ALA A 25 16.11 13.94 7.53
C ALA A 25 15.90 12.59 8.24
N TYR A 26 14.97 11.76 7.76
CA TYR A 26 14.61 10.50 8.41
C TYR A 26 15.51 9.33 8.01
N TRP A 27 15.74 9.14 6.71
CA TRP A 27 16.45 7.97 6.16
C TRP A 27 17.90 8.25 5.78
N GLN A 28 18.37 9.50 5.79
CA GLN A 28 19.72 9.88 5.37
C GLN A 28 20.06 9.33 3.97
N VAL A 29 21.32 8.96 3.72
CA VAL A 29 21.78 8.41 2.42
C VAL A 29 21.68 6.88 2.42
N THR A 30 20.46 6.36 2.51
CA THR A 30 20.18 4.91 2.46
C THR A 30 19.44 4.53 1.18
N SER A 31 19.46 3.23 0.84
CA SER A 31 18.70 2.70 -0.31
C SER A 31 17.20 2.99 -0.20
N ALA A 32 16.64 2.95 1.02
CA ALA A 32 15.25 3.31 1.29
C ALA A 32 14.92 4.75 0.87
N ALA A 33 15.82 5.70 1.18
CA ALA A 33 15.66 7.09 0.78
C ALA A 33 15.53 7.24 -0.75
N PHE A 34 16.37 6.52 -1.51
CA PHE A 34 16.32 6.54 -2.97
C PHE A 34 15.03 5.93 -3.53
N TYR A 35 14.56 4.80 -2.99
CA TYR A 35 13.31 4.18 -3.44
C TYR A 35 12.10 5.09 -3.22
N VAL A 36 12.01 5.71 -2.04
CA VAL A 36 10.87 6.57 -1.71
C VAL A 36 10.93 7.90 -2.47
N ALA A 37 12.12 8.52 -2.59
CA ALA A 37 12.30 9.74 -3.37
C ALA A 37 11.95 9.53 -4.84
N GLY A 38 12.41 8.42 -5.43
CA GLY A 38 12.07 8.03 -6.80
C GLY A 38 10.57 7.81 -6.97
N GLY A 39 9.93 7.10 -6.04
CA GLY A 39 8.47 6.90 -6.05
C GLY A 39 7.68 8.21 -6.01
N ILE A 40 8.09 9.17 -5.17
CA ILE A 40 7.45 10.48 -5.09
C ILE A 40 7.63 11.29 -6.38
N ALA A 41 8.84 11.28 -6.94
CA ALA A 41 9.10 11.96 -8.22
C ALA A 41 8.21 11.38 -9.34
N VAL A 42 8.11 10.05 -9.43
CA VAL A 42 7.22 9.37 -10.37
C VAL A 42 5.77 9.82 -10.16
N VAL A 43 5.26 9.79 -8.92
CA VAL A 43 3.87 10.19 -8.63
C VAL A 43 3.58 11.66 -8.97
N LEU A 44 4.55 12.55 -8.78
CA LEU A 44 4.36 13.99 -9.03
C LEU A 44 4.46 14.37 -10.52
N PHE A 45 5.36 13.75 -11.28
CA PHE A 45 5.62 14.14 -12.67
C PHE A 45 4.99 13.21 -13.70
N ILE A 46 4.80 11.93 -13.38
CA ILE A 46 4.22 10.93 -14.27
C ILE A 46 2.74 10.75 -13.92
N ARG A 47 1.87 11.43 -14.67
CA ARG A 47 0.42 11.42 -14.41
C ARG A 47 -0.27 10.13 -14.83
N SER A 48 0.25 9.48 -15.87
CA SER A 48 -0.25 8.18 -16.35
C SER A 48 0.83 7.45 -17.12
N PHE A 49 0.86 6.13 -16.97
CA PHE A 49 1.73 5.24 -17.72
C PHE A 49 0.93 4.02 -18.18
N ARG A 50 1.19 3.54 -19.40
CA ARG A 50 0.50 2.35 -19.94
C ARG A 50 1.20 1.10 -19.45
N VAL A 51 0.49 0.31 -18.65
CA VAL A 51 0.96 -1.00 -18.19
C VAL A 51 0.24 -2.14 -18.91
N PRO A 52 0.90 -3.29 -19.15
CA PRO A 52 0.26 -4.46 -19.73
C PRO A 52 -0.84 -5.01 -18.81
N ALA A 53 -1.82 -5.69 -19.40
CA ALA A 53 -2.98 -6.23 -18.68
C ALA A 53 -2.64 -7.02 -17.39
N PRO A 54 -1.68 -7.97 -17.38
CA PRO A 54 -1.37 -8.72 -16.15
C PRO A 54 -0.85 -7.83 -15.01
N ALA A 55 -0.05 -6.81 -15.33
CA ALA A 55 0.48 -5.90 -14.32
C ALA A 55 -0.64 -5.11 -13.62
N LYS A 56 -1.71 -4.76 -14.35
CA LYS A 56 -2.86 -4.06 -13.75
C LYS A 56 -3.52 -4.87 -12.65
N VAL A 57 -3.70 -6.17 -12.88
CA VAL A 57 -4.34 -7.07 -11.91
C VAL A 57 -3.53 -7.12 -10.62
N VAL A 58 -2.21 -7.35 -10.74
CA VAL A 58 -1.31 -7.43 -9.58
C VAL A 58 -1.27 -6.10 -8.81
N ILE A 59 -1.14 -4.97 -9.52
CA ILE A 59 -1.11 -3.65 -8.89
C ILE A 59 -2.44 -3.34 -8.18
N ALA A 60 -3.57 -3.65 -8.82
CA ALA A 60 -4.89 -3.43 -8.23
C ALA A 60 -5.09 -4.26 -6.96
N GLU A 61 -4.61 -5.50 -6.95
CA GLU A 61 -4.67 -6.40 -5.80
C GLU A 61 -3.85 -5.86 -4.61
N ILE A 62 -2.59 -5.48 -4.86
CA ILE A 62 -1.72 -4.89 -3.84
C ILE A 62 -2.31 -3.57 -3.32
N ALA A 63 -2.85 -2.74 -4.21
CA ALA A 63 -3.49 -1.48 -3.84
C ALA A 63 -4.74 -1.71 -2.96
N GLY A 64 -5.57 -2.71 -3.28
CA GLY A 64 -6.72 -3.09 -2.48
C GLY A 64 -6.34 -3.61 -1.09
N ALA A 65 -5.22 -4.33 -0.99
CA ALA A 65 -4.68 -4.83 0.26
C ALA A 65 -3.83 -3.80 1.06
N SER A 66 -3.59 -2.61 0.52
CA SER A 66 -2.61 -1.64 1.05
C SER A 66 -2.80 -1.30 2.53
N MET A 67 -4.05 -1.18 2.98
CA MET A 67 -4.36 -0.92 4.39
C MET A 67 -3.96 -2.08 5.30
N PHE A 68 -4.20 -3.33 4.88
CA PHE A 68 -3.80 -4.51 5.64
C PHE A 68 -2.28 -4.69 5.66
N ILE A 69 -1.61 -4.38 4.55
CA ILE A 69 -0.14 -4.34 4.49
C ILE A 69 0.39 -3.33 5.51
N TYR A 70 -0.17 -2.11 5.54
CA TYR A 70 0.20 -1.09 6.52
C TYR A 70 0.02 -1.55 7.97
N LEU A 71 -1.05 -2.28 8.29
CA LEU A 71 -1.29 -2.75 9.65
C LEU A 71 -0.39 -3.92 10.08
N THR A 72 0.12 -4.70 9.11
CA THR A 72 0.82 -5.98 9.38
C THR A 72 2.32 -5.94 9.10
N HIS A 73 2.83 -4.92 8.39
CA HIS A 73 4.23 -4.88 7.96
C HIS A 73 5.22 -4.92 9.12
N TYR A 74 4.95 -4.22 10.22
CA TYR A 74 5.87 -4.17 11.37
C TYR A 74 5.97 -5.52 12.08
N GLN A 75 4.84 -6.22 12.20
CA GLN A 75 4.75 -7.55 12.78
C GLN A 75 5.53 -8.55 11.93
N MET A 76 5.41 -8.45 10.60
CA MET A 76 6.16 -9.31 9.68
C MET A 76 7.67 -9.02 9.71
N ILE A 77 8.09 -7.74 9.78
CA ILE A 77 9.50 -7.39 9.96
C ILE A 77 10.05 -8.01 11.25
N SER A 78 9.35 -7.81 12.38
CA SER A 78 9.77 -8.38 13.66
C SER A 78 9.82 -9.92 13.63
N LEU A 79 8.89 -10.57 12.92
CA LEU A 79 8.89 -12.03 12.77
C LEU A 79 10.12 -12.51 11.99
N VAL A 80 10.44 -11.86 10.86
CA VAL A 80 11.60 -12.20 10.04
C VAL A 80 12.90 -12.00 10.82
N ASP A 81 13.06 -10.86 11.49
CA ASP A 81 14.26 -10.58 12.28
C ASP A 81 14.46 -11.62 13.40
N LYS A 82 13.37 -12.08 14.04
CA LYS A 82 13.43 -13.14 15.06
C LYS A 82 13.75 -14.53 14.49
N LEU A 83 13.25 -14.86 13.30
CA LEU A 83 13.42 -16.18 12.71
C LEU A 83 14.82 -16.39 12.13
N PHE A 84 15.37 -15.35 11.49
CA PHE A 84 16.64 -15.43 10.77
C PHE A 84 17.82 -14.81 11.56
N GLY A 85 17.56 -14.04 12.62
CA GLY A 85 18.58 -13.44 13.47
C GLY A 85 19.37 -12.29 12.82
N HIS A 86 19.02 -11.91 11.59
CA HIS A 86 19.60 -10.77 10.88
C HIS A 86 18.55 -10.12 9.98
N HIS A 87 18.75 -8.84 9.68
CA HIS A 87 17.76 -8.04 8.97
C HIS A 87 17.74 -8.39 7.48
N MET A 88 16.63 -8.98 7.01
CA MET A 88 16.40 -9.35 5.61
C MET A 88 15.26 -8.49 5.00
N PRO A 89 15.55 -7.25 4.55
CA PRO A 89 14.52 -6.27 4.22
C PRO A 89 13.63 -6.70 3.05
N TRP A 90 14.19 -7.35 2.04
CA TRP A 90 13.43 -7.83 0.88
C TRP A 90 12.49 -8.98 1.23
N LEU A 91 12.92 -9.90 2.09
CA LEU A 91 12.09 -11.01 2.54
C LEU A 91 10.93 -10.50 3.40
N ALA A 92 11.23 -9.59 4.34
CA ALA A 92 10.22 -8.94 5.17
C ALA A 92 9.19 -8.15 4.33
N LEU A 93 9.64 -7.46 3.27
CA LEU A 93 8.74 -6.77 2.33
C LEU A 93 7.79 -7.74 1.62
N ILE A 94 8.33 -8.80 1.02
CA ILE A 94 7.53 -9.79 0.28
C ILE A 94 6.50 -10.44 1.21
N LEU A 95 6.93 -10.86 2.40
CA LEU A 95 6.04 -11.46 3.40
C LEU A 95 4.98 -10.48 3.91
N SER A 96 5.32 -9.21 4.11
CA SER A 96 4.34 -8.18 4.50
C SER A 96 3.26 -7.99 3.43
N ILE A 97 3.64 -8.00 2.15
CA ILE A 97 2.69 -7.89 1.04
C ILE A 97 1.77 -9.11 1.01
N ILE A 98 2.34 -10.33 1.07
CA ILE A 98 1.58 -11.58 1.05
C ILE A 98 0.60 -11.63 2.22
N THR A 99 1.06 -11.38 3.44
CA THR A 99 0.23 -11.39 4.65
C THR A 99 -0.88 -10.36 4.56
N GLY A 100 -0.59 -9.14 4.07
CA GLY A 100 -1.59 -8.11 3.88
C GLY A 100 -2.67 -8.49 2.87
N ILE A 101 -2.29 -9.09 1.74
CA ILE A 101 -3.25 -9.59 0.74
C ILE A 101 -4.13 -10.69 1.34
N ILE A 102 -3.54 -11.68 2.00
CA ILE A 102 -4.28 -12.76 2.66
C ILE A 102 -5.27 -12.19 3.68
N GLY A 103 -4.84 -11.23 4.52
CA GLY A 103 -5.69 -10.56 5.50
C GLY A 103 -6.88 -9.84 4.85
N ALA A 104 -6.64 -9.14 3.74
CA ALA A 104 -7.70 -8.46 2.98
C ALA A 104 -8.74 -9.45 2.42
N HIS A 105 -8.30 -10.58 1.86
CA HIS A 105 -9.20 -11.62 1.38
C HIS A 105 -10.00 -12.27 2.49
N ILE A 106 -9.37 -12.59 3.62
CA ILE A 106 -10.05 -13.16 4.79
C ILE A 106 -11.11 -12.20 5.31
N TYR A 107 -10.80 -10.90 5.39
CA TYR A 107 -11.76 -9.88 5.82
C TYR A 107 -12.95 -9.79 4.85
N ALA A 108 -12.69 -9.67 3.55
CA ALA A 108 -13.75 -9.60 2.54
C ALA A 108 -14.61 -10.88 2.51
N TRP A 109 -13.99 -12.03 2.77
CA TRP A 109 -14.70 -13.31 2.94
C TRP A 109 -15.57 -13.29 4.20
N ALA A 110 -15.02 -12.93 5.36
CA ALA A 110 -15.76 -12.87 6.62
C ALA A 110 -16.94 -11.88 6.55
N GLU A 111 -16.73 -10.71 5.95
CA GLU A 111 -17.79 -9.72 5.71
C GLU A 111 -18.94 -10.32 4.89
N ARG A 112 -18.63 -11.04 3.80
CA ARG A 112 -19.63 -11.71 2.97
C ARG A 112 -20.39 -12.79 3.73
N PHE A 113 -19.75 -13.53 4.62
CA PHE A 113 -20.39 -14.57 5.42
C PHE A 113 -21.28 -14.00 6.53
N VAL A 114 -20.86 -12.92 7.18
CA VAL A 114 -21.56 -12.32 8.33
C VAL A 114 -22.69 -11.38 7.90
N LEU A 115 -22.56 -10.65 6.78
CA LEU A 115 -23.56 -9.66 6.34
C LEU A 115 -24.59 -10.20 5.34
N LYS A 116 -24.31 -11.29 4.60
CA LYS A 116 -25.30 -11.89 3.69
C LYS A 116 -26.55 -12.52 4.33
N PRO A 117 -26.54 -13.06 5.58
CA PRO A 117 -27.75 -13.64 6.16
C PRO A 117 -28.89 -12.63 6.34
N ARG A 118 -28.59 -11.31 6.45
CA ARG A 118 -29.57 -10.29 6.83
C ARG A 118 -30.41 -9.73 5.66
N ARG A 119 -29.85 -9.61 4.46
CA ARG A 119 -30.57 -9.03 3.29
C ARG A 119 -31.66 -9.93 2.71
N ARG A 120 -31.68 -11.22 3.04
CA ARG A 120 -32.72 -12.15 2.59
C ARG A 120 -33.95 -12.17 3.51
N ALA A 121 -33.82 -11.68 4.75
CA ALA A 121 -34.90 -11.63 5.73
C ALA A 121 -35.79 -10.37 5.58
N GLU A 122 -35.28 -9.27 5.02
CA GLU A 122 -36.05 -8.03 4.76
C GLU A 122 -36.81 -8.03 3.43
N ALA A 123 -36.63 -9.06 2.59
CA ALA A 123 -37.27 -9.19 1.28
C ALA A 123 -38.51 -10.12 1.30
N VAL A 124 -39.22 -10.19 2.42
CA VAL A 124 -40.56 -10.82 2.46
C VAL A 124 -41.58 -9.73 2.08
N PRO A 125 -42.24 -9.82 0.92
CA PRO A 125 -43.26 -8.86 0.54
C PRO A 125 -44.45 -8.98 1.50
N ALA A 126 -44.88 -7.84 2.04
CA ALA A 126 -46.19 -7.74 2.69
C ALA A 126 -47.24 -7.93 1.59
N GLU A 127 -48.00 -9.03 1.68
CA GLU A 127 -49.27 -9.20 0.99
C GLU A 127 -50.33 -8.22 1.51
#